data_AF-A0A612C830-F1
#
_entry.id   AF-A0A612C830-F1
#
_cell.length_a   1.000
_cell.length_b   1.000
_cell.length_c   1.000
_cell.angle_alpha   90.00
_cell.angle_beta   90.00
_cell.angle_gamma   90.00
#
_symmetry.space_group_name_H-M   'P 1'
#
loop_
_entity.id
_entity.type
_entity.pdbx_description
1 polymer ?
#
loop_
_entity_poly.entity_id
_entity_poly.type
_entity_poly.pdbx_seq_one_letter_code
_entity_poly.pdbx_strand_id
1 'polypeptide(L)'
;IENNSIERTDLYPVYELVMASLSRAFICCFSQTATNSLLWSHYSNSHTGFCLRFKKDVLLNDLSLFDYGEVKYTNEPINLMEGLYDNSNPARNIIFTKDENWRYEQEFRLVHQDVARNNEDDYRVCKYSDESIDCIILGYNSSPECYQEIRKIINDKKIILKKIERSNYGFKLYVGTDRY
;
A
#
# COMPACT_ATOMS: atom_id res chain seq x y z
N ILE A 1 8.68 10.46 -26.27
CA ILE A 1 7.36 10.99 -26.70
C ILE A 1 7.32 12.42 -26.16
N GLU A 2 7.29 13.39 -27.05
CA GLU A 2 7.51 14.82 -26.73
C GLU A 2 6.42 15.37 -25.79
N ASN A 3 6.83 16.08 -24.74
CA ASN A 3 5.94 16.85 -23.84
C ASN A 3 5.09 17.93 -24.55
N ASN A 4 5.35 18.20 -25.84
CA ASN A 4 4.75 19.29 -26.60
C ASN A 4 3.31 19.04 -27.10
N SER A 5 2.75 17.83 -26.97
CA SER A 5 1.43 17.52 -27.54
C SER A 5 0.26 17.89 -26.62
N ILE A 6 0.43 17.80 -25.30
CA ILE A 6 -0.66 18.06 -24.33
C ILE A 6 -0.81 19.56 -24.06
N GLU A 7 0.29 20.32 -24.02
CA GLU A 7 0.29 21.79 -23.83
C GLU A 7 -0.56 22.56 -24.87
N ARG A 8 -0.86 21.94 -26.01
CA ARG A 8 -1.64 22.54 -27.11
C ARG A 8 -3.10 22.08 -27.16
N THR A 9 -3.55 21.30 -26.18
CA THR A 9 -4.94 20.80 -26.12
C THR A 9 -5.75 21.56 -25.08
N ASP A 10 -7.06 21.69 -25.33
CA ASP A 10 -8.01 22.33 -24.39
C ASP A 10 -8.09 21.63 -23.02
N LEU A 11 -7.46 20.45 -22.89
CA LEU A 11 -7.37 19.63 -21.69
C LEU A 11 -6.21 20.00 -20.77
N TYR A 12 -5.28 20.84 -21.22
CA TYR A 12 -4.10 21.19 -20.44
C TYR A 12 -4.43 21.75 -19.04
N PRO A 13 -5.42 22.63 -18.84
CA PRO A 13 -5.77 23.10 -17.49
C PRO A 13 -6.28 22.00 -16.56
N VAL A 14 -7.05 21.04 -17.10
CA VAL A 14 -7.54 19.87 -16.35
C VAL A 14 -6.37 19.00 -15.95
N TYR A 15 -5.48 18.72 -16.90
CA TYR A 15 -4.26 17.95 -16.66
C TYR A 15 -3.42 18.59 -15.54
N GLU A 16 -3.14 19.89 -15.62
CA GLU A 16 -2.37 20.62 -14.60
C GLU A 16 -3.02 20.53 -13.22
N LEU A 17 -4.34 20.69 -13.14
CA LEU A 17 -5.07 20.58 -11.87
C LEU A 17 -4.97 19.16 -11.27
N VAL A 18 -5.14 18.12 -12.10
CA VAL A 18 -5.04 16.73 -11.68
C VAL A 18 -3.61 16.41 -11.23
N MET A 19 -2.60 16.81 -12.01
CA MET A 19 -1.19 16.57 -11.68
C MET A 19 -0.77 17.32 -10.42
N ALA A 20 -1.26 18.55 -10.21
CA ALA A 20 -1.05 19.29 -8.97
C ALA A 20 -1.70 18.60 -7.77
N SER A 21 -2.89 18.01 -7.93
CA SER A 21 -3.51 17.22 -6.88
C SER A 21 -2.72 15.94 -6.56
N LEU A 22 -2.23 15.24 -7.58
CA LEU A 22 -1.50 13.99 -7.44
C LEU A 22 -0.13 14.19 -6.80
N SER A 23 0.62 15.21 -7.22
CA SER A 23 1.97 15.49 -6.70
C SER A 23 1.98 15.88 -5.23
N ARG A 24 0.83 16.27 -4.68
CA ARG A 24 0.68 16.69 -3.29
C ARG A 24 -0.01 15.65 -2.41
N ALA A 25 -0.49 14.54 -2.97
CA ALA A 25 -1.20 13.53 -2.21
C ALA A 25 -0.22 12.62 -1.44
N PHE A 26 -0.49 12.36 -0.16
CA PHE A 26 0.20 11.29 0.56
C PHE A 26 -0.61 10.00 0.48
N ILE A 27 0.03 8.97 -0.07
CA ILE A 27 -0.60 7.68 -0.33
C ILE A 27 0.16 6.59 0.42
N CYS A 28 -0.56 5.78 1.20
CA CYS A 28 0.00 4.60 1.83
C CYS A 28 -0.62 3.35 1.18
N CYS A 29 0.23 2.46 0.65
CA CYS A 29 -0.20 1.24 -0.04
C CYS A 29 -0.02 0.01 0.87
N PHE A 30 -1.10 -0.74 1.05
CA PHE A 30 -1.11 -2.03 1.73
C PHE A 30 -1.38 -3.14 0.73
N SER A 31 -1.14 -4.39 1.13
CA SER A 31 -1.60 -5.58 0.41
C SER A 31 -2.66 -6.31 1.23
N GLN A 32 -3.65 -6.88 0.55
CA GLN A 32 -4.65 -7.75 1.16
C GLN A 32 -4.14 -9.20 1.37
N THR A 33 -2.92 -9.52 0.92
CA THR A 33 -2.31 -10.84 1.08
C THR A 33 -0.92 -10.78 1.70
N ALA A 34 -0.62 -11.77 2.53
CA ALA A 34 0.70 -11.99 3.10
C ALA A 34 1.40 -13.23 2.52
N THR A 35 0.81 -13.92 1.54
CA THR A 35 1.30 -15.21 1.03
C THR A 35 1.82 -15.15 -0.41
N ASN A 36 1.93 -13.95 -0.98
CA ASN A 36 2.48 -13.77 -2.32
C ASN A 36 4.01 -13.69 -2.27
N SER A 37 4.70 -14.61 -2.94
CA SER A 37 6.17 -14.68 -2.96
C SER A 37 6.83 -13.45 -3.58
N LEU A 38 6.21 -12.82 -4.58
CA LEU A 38 6.77 -11.62 -5.22
C LEU A 38 6.78 -10.45 -4.23
N LEU A 39 5.75 -10.31 -3.40
CA LEU A 39 5.72 -9.26 -2.37
C LEU A 39 6.86 -9.41 -1.35
N TRP A 40 7.12 -10.64 -0.91
CA TRP A 40 8.26 -10.93 -0.03
C TRP A 40 9.61 -10.73 -0.75
N SER A 41 9.67 -10.95 -2.06
CA SER A 41 10.89 -10.64 -2.83
C SER A 41 11.14 -9.13 -2.89
N HIS A 42 10.11 -8.33 -3.19
CA HIS A 42 10.24 -6.89 -3.43
C HIS A 42 10.28 -6.06 -2.13
N TYR A 43 9.39 -6.33 -1.18
CA TYR A 43 9.11 -5.42 -0.06
C TYR A 43 9.68 -5.86 1.28
N SER A 44 10.22 -7.07 1.38
CA SER A 44 10.78 -7.58 2.63
C SER A 44 12.27 -7.94 2.52
N ASN A 45 13.01 -7.21 1.67
CA ASN A 45 14.44 -7.48 1.45
C ASN A 45 14.70 -8.96 1.10
N SER A 46 14.06 -9.48 0.05
CA SER A 46 14.18 -10.88 -0.39
C SER A 46 13.85 -11.92 0.70
N HIS A 47 12.64 -11.85 1.26
CA HIS A 47 12.13 -12.76 2.29
C HIS A 47 12.84 -12.71 3.66
N THR A 48 13.71 -11.73 3.93
CA THR A 48 14.45 -11.62 5.22
C THR A 48 13.77 -10.72 6.25
N GLY A 49 12.94 -9.79 5.79
CA GLY A 49 12.21 -8.84 6.62
C GLY A 49 10.92 -9.40 7.23
N PHE A 50 9.97 -8.52 7.48
CA PHE A 50 8.68 -8.84 8.12
C PHE A 50 7.52 -8.06 7.49
N CYS A 51 6.31 -8.46 7.82
CA CYS A 51 5.05 -7.85 7.40
C CYS A 51 4.21 -7.53 8.64
N LEU A 52 3.68 -6.31 8.70
CA LEU A 52 2.70 -5.91 9.71
C LEU A 52 1.29 -6.19 9.18
N ARG A 53 0.49 -6.91 9.96
CA ARG A 53 -0.93 -7.13 9.65
C ARG A 53 -1.78 -6.22 10.51
N PHE A 54 -2.55 -5.39 9.82
CA PHE A 54 -3.46 -4.44 10.45
C PHE A 54 -4.89 -4.97 10.48
N LYS A 55 -5.59 -4.72 11.59
CA LYS A 55 -7.05 -4.77 11.65
C LYS A 55 -7.59 -3.55 10.92
N LYS A 56 -8.07 -3.76 9.71
CA LYS A 56 -8.54 -2.70 8.80
C LYS A 56 -9.42 -1.67 9.49
N ASP A 57 -10.51 -2.10 10.13
CA ASP A 57 -11.50 -1.15 10.69
C ASP A 57 -10.93 -0.33 11.85
N VAL A 58 -10.06 -0.92 12.68
CA VAL A 58 -9.40 -0.19 13.77
C VAL A 58 -8.44 0.86 13.20
N LEU A 59 -7.59 0.46 12.24
CA LEU A 59 -6.66 1.38 11.59
C LEU A 59 -7.39 2.53 10.89
N LEU A 60 -8.46 2.25 10.13
CA LEU A 60 -9.21 3.28 9.43
C LEU A 60 -9.87 4.28 10.38
N ASN A 61 -10.34 3.83 11.55
CA ASN A 61 -10.91 4.71 12.58
C ASN A 61 -9.86 5.57 13.30
N ASP A 62 -8.63 5.08 13.42
CA ASP A 62 -7.53 5.80 14.06
C ASP A 62 -6.96 6.93 13.16
N LEU A 63 -7.15 6.83 11.85
CA LEU A 63 -6.51 7.70 10.86
C LEU A 63 -7.45 8.78 10.32
N SER A 64 -6.88 9.97 10.10
CA SER A 64 -7.55 11.06 9.37
C SER A 64 -7.29 10.92 7.87
N LEU A 65 -8.23 10.29 7.17
CA LEU A 65 -8.11 9.96 5.75
C LEU A 65 -9.07 10.83 4.91
N PHE A 66 -8.59 11.25 3.74
CA PHE A 66 -9.45 11.83 2.70
C PHE A 66 -10.25 10.73 1.99
N ASP A 67 -9.60 9.60 1.71
CA ASP A 67 -10.16 8.52 0.91
C ASP A 67 -9.38 7.21 1.15
N TYR A 68 -9.98 6.07 0.81
CA TYR A 68 -9.34 4.76 0.83
C TYR A 68 -10.07 3.76 -0.05
N GLY A 69 -9.43 2.65 -0.40
CA GLY A 69 -10.06 1.63 -1.23
C GLY A 69 -9.12 0.63 -1.87
N GLU A 70 -9.72 -0.34 -2.53
CA GLU A 70 -9.02 -1.32 -3.34
C GLU A 70 -8.59 -0.69 -4.67
N VAL A 71 -7.43 -1.12 -5.16
CA VAL A 71 -6.92 -0.71 -6.48
C VAL A 71 -7.63 -1.53 -7.57
N LYS A 72 -8.15 -0.83 -8.58
CA LYS A 72 -8.61 -1.42 -9.84
C LYS A 72 -7.42 -1.70 -10.73
N TYR A 73 -7.41 -2.89 -11.32
CA TYR A 73 -6.37 -3.31 -12.25
C TYR A 73 -6.92 -3.32 -13.67
N THR A 74 -6.14 -2.79 -14.62
CA THR A 74 -6.54 -2.67 -16.03
C THR A 74 -5.31 -2.51 -16.93
N ASN A 75 -5.46 -2.89 -18.20
CA ASN A 75 -4.50 -2.58 -19.27
C ASN A 75 -4.94 -1.37 -20.13
N GLU A 76 -6.16 -0.88 -19.90
CA GLU A 76 -6.72 0.25 -20.63
C GLU A 76 -6.23 1.59 -20.05
N PRO A 77 -5.98 2.60 -20.90
CA PRO A 77 -5.58 3.92 -20.44
C PRO A 77 -6.69 4.57 -19.61
N ILE A 78 -6.29 5.33 -18.59
CA ILE A 78 -7.23 6.09 -17.77
C ILE A 78 -7.80 7.25 -18.59
N ASN A 79 -9.12 7.30 -18.73
CA ASN A 79 -9.80 8.39 -19.40
C ASN A 79 -10.07 9.54 -18.42
N LEU A 80 -9.23 10.59 -18.48
CA LEU A 80 -9.38 11.79 -17.65
C LEU A 80 -10.69 12.54 -17.91
N MET A 81 -11.22 12.46 -19.14
CA MET A 81 -12.43 13.18 -19.53
C MET A 81 -13.69 12.56 -18.96
N GLU A 82 -13.76 11.22 -18.94
CA GLU A 82 -14.86 10.49 -18.30
C GLU A 82 -14.98 10.87 -16.81
N GLY A 83 -13.83 11.12 -16.16
CA GLY A 83 -13.75 11.69 -14.82
C GLY A 83 -14.61 12.95 -14.64
N LEU A 84 -14.48 13.90 -15.57
CA LEU A 84 -15.17 15.18 -15.52
C LEU A 84 -16.67 15.09 -15.79
N TYR A 85 -17.10 14.17 -16.64
CA TYR A 85 -18.51 14.04 -17.04
C TYR A 85 -19.35 13.29 -16.00
N ASP A 86 -18.77 12.35 -15.26
CA ASP A 86 -19.49 11.49 -14.31
C ASP A 86 -19.40 11.98 -12.85
N ASN A 87 -18.99 13.24 -12.63
CA ASN A 87 -18.66 13.81 -11.29
C ASN A 87 -17.66 12.95 -10.48
N SER A 88 -16.90 12.08 -11.14
CA SER A 88 -15.90 11.25 -10.48
C SER A 88 -14.59 12.04 -10.34
N ASN A 89 -13.83 11.81 -9.27
CA ASN A 89 -12.57 12.53 -9.08
C ASN A 89 -11.48 11.88 -9.97
N PRO A 90 -11.01 12.54 -11.05
CA PRO A 90 -10.01 11.96 -11.95
C PRO A 90 -8.69 11.63 -11.22
N ALA A 91 -8.30 12.41 -10.21
CA ALA A 91 -7.14 12.09 -9.39
C ALA A 91 -7.36 10.81 -8.58
N ARG A 92 -8.57 10.59 -8.03
CA ARG A 92 -8.92 9.32 -7.38
C ARG A 92 -8.78 8.15 -8.35
N ASN A 93 -9.30 8.27 -9.57
CA ASN A 93 -9.20 7.19 -10.56
C ASN A 93 -7.75 6.82 -10.85
N ILE A 94 -6.85 7.80 -10.91
CA ILE A 94 -5.40 7.56 -11.05
C ILE A 94 -4.82 6.90 -9.79
N ILE A 95 -5.12 7.43 -8.60
CA ILE A 95 -4.62 6.90 -7.33
C ILE A 95 -5.08 5.46 -7.10
N PHE A 96 -6.25 5.04 -7.59
CA PHE A 96 -6.79 3.70 -7.37
C PHE A 96 -6.79 2.84 -8.63
N THR A 97 -5.94 3.13 -9.61
CA THR A 97 -5.75 2.27 -10.79
C THR A 97 -4.29 1.87 -10.95
N LYS A 98 -4.03 0.61 -11.30
CA LYS A 98 -2.70 0.08 -11.59
C LYS A 98 -2.76 -0.89 -12.77
N ASP A 99 -1.62 -1.10 -13.41
CA ASP A 99 -1.47 -2.05 -14.52
C ASP A 99 -1.81 -3.49 -14.10
N GLU A 100 -2.47 -4.26 -14.99
CA GLU A 100 -2.95 -5.61 -14.70
C GLU A 100 -1.83 -6.57 -14.28
N ASN A 101 -0.60 -6.38 -14.74
CA ASN A 101 0.53 -7.23 -14.36
C ASN A 101 0.85 -7.15 -12.87
N TRP A 102 0.45 -6.08 -12.18
CA TRP A 102 0.65 -5.88 -10.74
C TRP A 102 -0.53 -6.33 -9.89
N ARG A 103 -1.58 -6.91 -10.49
CA ARG A 103 -2.78 -7.38 -9.77
C ARG A 103 -2.49 -8.32 -8.61
N TYR A 104 -1.38 -9.05 -8.69
CA TYR A 104 -0.94 -9.97 -7.64
C TYR A 104 -0.64 -9.28 -6.30
N GLU A 105 -0.42 -7.97 -6.28
CA GLU A 105 -0.21 -7.21 -5.04
C GLU A 105 -1.49 -7.03 -4.23
N GLN A 106 -2.67 -7.07 -4.88
CA GLN A 106 -3.96 -6.90 -4.23
C GLN A 106 -3.99 -5.64 -3.34
N GLU A 107 -3.58 -4.51 -3.90
CA GLU A 107 -3.34 -3.30 -3.14
C GLU A 107 -4.63 -2.72 -2.54
N PHE A 108 -4.50 -2.22 -1.32
CA PHE A 108 -5.47 -1.35 -0.67
C PHE A 108 -4.76 -0.04 -0.30
N ARG A 109 -5.21 1.09 -0.85
CA ARG A 109 -4.54 2.38 -0.66
C ARG A 109 -5.32 3.26 0.31
N LEU A 110 -4.59 4.01 1.13
CA LEU A 110 -5.11 5.07 1.98
C LEU A 110 -4.58 6.41 1.44
N VAL A 111 -5.45 7.42 1.36
CA VAL A 111 -5.09 8.80 1.01
C VAL A 111 -5.24 9.66 2.26
N HIS A 112 -4.14 10.24 2.71
CA HIS A 112 -4.13 11.09 3.89
C HIS A 112 -4.96 12.37 3.68
N GLN A 113 -5.54 12.92 4.76
CA GLN A 113 -6.34 14.14 4.67
C GLN A 113 -5.52 15.39 4.29
N ASP A 114 -4.31 15.50 4.84
CA ASP A 114 -3.38 16.56 4.46
C ASP A 114 -2.78 16.35 3.07
N VAL A 115 -2.37 17.47 2.45
CA VAL A 115 -1.61 17.51 1.20
C VAL A 115 -0.26 18.19 1.41
N ALA A 116 0.73 17.84 0.59
CA ALA A 116 2.05 18.45 0.61
C ALA A 116 1.95 19.97 0.41
N ARG A 117 2.68 20.73 1.22
CA ARG A 117 2.72 22.21 1.12
C ARG A 117 3.73 22.69 0.08
N ASN A 118 4.79 21.92 -0.11
CA ASN A 118 5.89 22.18 -1.04
C ASN A 118 6.61 20.84 -1.33
N ASN A 119 7.68 20.88 -2.12
CA ASN A 119 8.41 19.68 -2.54
C ASN A 119 9.28 19.04 -1.45
N GLU A 120 9.47 19.72 -0.30
CA GLU A 120 10.20 19.19 0.86
C GLU A 120 9.25 18.50 1.86
N ASP A 121 7.94 18.59 1.64
CA ASP A 121 6.89 18.00 2.47
C ASP A 121 6.49 16.62 1.92
N ASP A 122 7.28 15.60 2.24
CA ASP A 122 7.33 14.32 1.54
C ASP A 122 6.63 13.14 2.26
N TYR A 123 6.39 13.22 3.57
CA TYR A 123 5.68 12.18 4.30
C TYR A 123 4.76 12.68 5.42
N ARG A 124 3.91 11.77 5.92
CA ARG A 124 3.10 11.96 7.13
C ARG A 124 3.36 10.81 8.09
N VAL A 125 3.67 11.14 9.36
CA VAL A 125 3.72 10.16 10.44
C VAL A 125 2.33 10.06 11.05
N CYS A 126 1.65 8.99 10.71
CA CYS A 126 0.31 8.71 11.22
C CYS A 126 0.39 8.06 12.60
N LYS A 127 -0.46 8.52 13.53
CA LYS A 127 -0.63 7.87 14.84
C LYS A 127 -1.78 6.89 14.75
N TYR A 128 -1.57 5.68 15.27
CA TYR A 128 -2.58 4.64 15.37
C TYR A 128 -2.40 3.88 16.68
N SER A 129 -3.45 3.23 17.15
CA SER A 129 -3.45 2.43 18.36
C SER A 129 -2.66 1.13 18.18
N ASP A 130 -2.06 0.62 19.26
CA ASP A 130 -1.43 -0.72 19.25
C ASP A 130 -2.46 -1.83 18.91
N GLU A 131 -3.75 -1.58 19.10
CA GLU A 131 -4.83 -2.52 18.77
C GLU A 131 -5.05 -2.70 17.27
N SER A 132 -4.59 -1.73 16.47
CA SER A 132 -4.66 -1.77 15.01
C SER A 132 -3.75 -2.82 14.41
N ILE A 133 -2.70 -3.28 15.11
CA ILE A 133 -1.83 -4.37 14.67
C ILE A 133 -2.18 -5.62 15.46
N ASP A 134 -2.50 -6.71 14.77
CA ASP A 134 -2.83 -7.98 15.41
C ASP A 134 -1.75 -9.05 15.21
N CYS A 135 -0.91 -8.90 14.18
CA CYS A 135 0.11 -9.87 13.85
C CYS A 135 1.31 -9.23 13.16
N ILE A 136 2.49 -9.72 13.51
CA ILE A 136 3.72 -9.53 12.74
C ILE A 136 4.08 -10.88 12.14
N ILE A 137 4.30 -10.90 10.83
CA ILE A 137 4.67 -12.10 10.09
C ILE A 137 6.12 -11.93 9.66
N LEU A 138 6.99 -12.85 10.06
CA LEU A 138 8.39 -12.88 9.66
C LEU A 138 8.54 -13.55 8.29
N GLY A 139 9.48 -13.07 7.50
CA GLY A 139 9.81 -13.66 6.21
C GLY A 139 10.41 -15.06 6.37
N TYR A 140 10.31 -15.86 5.31
CA TYR A 140 10.80 -17.24 5.29
C TYR A 140 12.29 -17.34 5.67
N ASN A 141 13.10 -16.39 5.18
CA ASN A 141 14.54 -16.30 5.42
C ASN A 141 14.90 -15.34 6.58
N SER A 142 13.93 -14.97 7.43
CA SER A 142 14.22 -14.09 8.58
C SER A 142 15.22 -14.76 9.53
N SER A 143 16.18 -13.97 10.02
CA SER A 143 17.20 -14.47 10.94
C SER A 143 16.67 -14.60 12.38
N PRO A 144 17.31 -15.43 13.23
CA PRO A 144 16.99 -15.50 14.65
C PRO A 144 17.13 -14.16 15.38
N GLU A 145 18.06 -13.31 14.96
CA GLU A 145 18.28 -11.98 15.54
C GLU A 145 17.09 -11.07 15.27
N CYS A 146 16.59 -11.05 14.02
CA CYS A 146 15.38 -10.30 13.65
C CYS A 146 14.17 -10.72 14.50
N TYR A 147 14.01 -12.03 14.72
CA TYR A 147 12.98 -12.56 15.61
C TYR A 147 13.14 -12.03 17.05
N GLN A 148 14.35 -12.05 17.60
CA GLN A 148 14.62 -11.58 18.96
C GLN A 148 14.38 -10.08 19.11
N GLU A 149 14.76 -9.28 18.11
CA GLU A 149 14.53 -7.84 18.09
C GLU A 149 13.03 -7.50 18.09
N ILE A 150 12.27 -8.13 17.19
CA ILE A 150 10.82 -7.93 17.12
C ILE A 150 10.15 -8.39 18.42
N ARG A 151 10.57 -9.53 18.99
CA ARG A 151 10.02 -10.04 20.24
C ARG A 151 10.26 -9.10 21.42
N LYS A 152 11.41 -8.42 21.47
CA LYS A 152 11.68 -7.36 22.47
C LYS A 152 10.77 -6.15 22.30
N ILE A 153 10.51 -5.74 21.06
CA ILE A 153 9.68 -4.56 20.75
C ILE A 153 8.20 -4.79 21.11
N ILE A 154 7.68 -5.99 20.81
CA ILE A 154 6.27 -6.32 21.06
C ILE A 154 6.01 -6.84 22.48
N ASN A 155 7.02 -6.83 23.36
CA ASN A 155 6.88 -7.35 24.71
C ASN A 155 5.66 -6.72 25.39
N ASP A 156 4.83 -7.56 26.03
CA ASP A 156 3.57 -7.19 26.69
C ASP A 156 2.43 -6.67 25.78
N LYS A 157 2.63 -6.62 24.45
CA LYS A 157 1.56 -6.30 23.48
C LYS A 157 0.81 -7.57 23.08
N LYS A 158 -0.50 -7.44 22.81
CA LYS A 158 -1.36 -8.53 22.30
C LYS A 158 -1.17 -8.75 20.79
N ILE A 159 0.08 -8.84 20.33
CA ILE A 159 0.45 -9.02 18.92
C ILE A 159 0.94 -10.44 18.72
N ILE A 160 0.38 -11.13 17.72
CA ILE A 160 0.77 -12.50 17.37
C ILE A 160 2.02 -12.45 16.49
N LEU A 161 3.06 -13.19 16.86
CA LEU A 161 4.22 -13.38 16.00
C LEU A 161 4.10 -14.69 15.22
N LYS A 162 4.24 -14.60 13.89
CA LYS A 162 4.19 -15.73 12.96
C LYS A 162 5.37 -15.69 12.00
N LYS A 163 5.56 -16.74 11.22
CA LYS A 163 6.57 -16.81 10.15
C LYS A 163 5.97 -17.39 8.87
N ILE A 164 6.47 -16.96 7.73
CA ILE A 164 6.15 -17.57 6.44
C ILE A 164 6.81 -18.93 6.34
N GLU A 165 6.03 -19.90 5.87
CA GLU A 165 6.45 -21.25 5.56
C GLU A 165 6.21 -21.55 4.07
N ARG A 166 6.99 -22.47 3.53
CA ARG A 166 6.86 -22.93 2.15
C ARG A 166 6.28 -24.33 2.11
N SER A 167 5.40 -24.60 1.14
CA SER A 167 4.88 -25.93 0.87
C SER A 167 6.00 -26.96 0.64
N ASN A 168 5.89 -28.13 1.26
CA ASN A 168 6.77 -29.28 0.97
C ASN A 168 6.61 -29.81 -0.46
N TYR A 169 5.47 -29.54 -1.10
CA TYR A 169 5.12 -30.06 -2.43
C TYR A 169 4.94 -28.93 -3.48
N GLY A 170 5.50 -27.74 -3.25
CA GLY A 170 5.40 -26.65 -4.23
C GLY A 170 6.08 -25.33 -3.86
N PHE A 171 5.71 -24.27 -4.57
CA PHE A 171 6.24 -22.91 -4.37
C PHE A 171 5.28 -22.00 -3.59
N LYS A 172 4.13 -22.52 -3.16
CA LYS A 172 3.16 -21.76 -2.37
C LYS A 172 3.74 -21.45 -0.99
N LEU A 173 3.51 -20.23 -0.56
CA LEU A 173 3.80 -19.75 0.79
C LEU A 173 2.53 -19.77 1.63
N TYR A 174 2.69 -20.00 2.92
CA TYR A 174 1.61 -19.94 3.91
C TYR A 174 2.12 -19.21 5.14
N VAL A 175 1.19 -18.63 5.89
CA VAL A 175 1.51 -18.11 7.21
C VAL A 175 1.43 -19.27 8.20
N GLY A 176 2.51 -19.55 8.92
CA GLY A 176 2.58 -20.63 9.90
C GLY A 176 1.44 -20.58 10.93
N THR A 177 1.01 -21.76 11.38
CA THR A 177 -0.03 -21.91 12.40
C THR A 177 0.50 -21.69 13.80
N ASP A 178 1.78 -21.96 14.00
CA ASP A 178 2.43 -21.88 15.31
C ASP A 178 2.70 -20.43 15.71
N ARG A 179 2.59 -20.16 17.01
CA ARG A 179 3.08 -18.90 17.58
C ARG A 179 4.58 -19.04 17.73
N TYR A 180 5.31 -18.20 17.01
CA TYR A 180 6.77 -18.21 17.00
C TYR A 180 7.31 -17.52 18.25
#